data_AF-A0A915UBW7-F1
#
_entry.id   AF-A0A915UBW7-F1
#
_cell.length_a   1.000
_cell.length_b   1.000
_cell.length_c   1.000
_cell.angle_alpha   90.00
_cell.angle_beta   90.00
_cell.angle_gamma   90.00
#
_symmetry.space_group_name_H-M   'P 1'
#
loop_
_entity.id
_entity.type
_entity.pdbx_description
1 polymer ?
#
loop_
_entity_poly.entity_id
_entity_poly.type
_entity_poly.pdbx_seq_one_letter_code
_entity_poly.pdbx_strand_id
1 'polypeptide(L)'
;MPVVMRTSAPASAQRRAYLRTVSLGVPGLLLTGWAPAAAALRSVSIALPREVGPVSDALRAGVELGLHDVTEAARLLGVRLRVHRDGAAADADDAVFVVMKDADGPDGWTDGPAWPARIHTCRLTHWRAGAWSVASSSRPGAASCDWRHDLRVDGAASLNERFARRAGFPMDERAWRGWMAVKVAFDVALRAAAGEHDVRALRFDGHKGQSLRFGEDGHLEQPTYDAVRA
;
A
#
# COMPACT_ATOMS: atom_id res chain seq x y z
N MET A 1 -44.86 33.95 10.01
CA MET A 1 -44.01 33.51 8.88
C MET A 1 -42.92 32.59 9.43
N PRO A 2 -42.52 31.53 8.69
CA PRO A 2 -42.14 30.25 9.29
C PRO A 2 -40.68 30.18 9.78
N VAL A 3 -40.50 29.45 10.87
CA VAL A 3 -39.19 29.02 11.39
C VAL A 3 -38.69 27.88 10.51
N VAL A 4 -37.60 28.13 9.77
CA VAL A 4 -36.91 27.10 8.99
C VAL A 4 -36.03 26.28 9.94
N MET A 5 -36.53 25.11 10.34
CA MET A 5 -35.77 24.13 11.09
C MET A 5 -34.85 23.37 10.13
N ARG A 6 -33.59 23.79 10.01
CA ARG A 6 -32.54 22.99 9.34
C ARG A 6 -32.13 21.86 10.27
N THR A 7 -32.72 20.68 10.09
CA THR A 7 -32.19 19.44 10.66
C THR A 7 -30.96 19.02 9.84
N SER A 8 -29.77 19.44 10.27
CA SER A 8 -28.53 18.79 9.83
C SER A 8 -28.51 17.37 10.40
N ALA A 9 -28.47 16.35 9.53
CA ALA A 9 -28.27 14.98 9.95
C ALA A 9 -26.97 14.87 10.78
N PRO A 10 -26.94 14.08 11.86
CA PRO A 10 -25.74 13.91 12.66
C PRO A 10 -24.61 13.34 11.79
N ALA A 11 -23.39 13.85 11.93
CA ALA A 11 -22.20 13.44 11.16
C ALA A 11 -21.97 11.91 11.12
N SER A 12 -22.53 11.17 12.08
CA SER A 12 -22.52 9.69 12.14
C SER A 12 -23.38 9.00 11.06
N ALA A 13 -24.39 9.67 10.50
CA ALA A 13 -25.23 9.14 9.43
C ALA A 13 -24.55 9.30 8.05
N GLN A 14 -23.95 10.46 7.78
CA GLN A 14 -23.10 10.68 6.59
C GLN A 14 -21.86 9.77 6.58
N ARG A 15 -21.24 9.54 7.75
CA ARG A 15 -20.06 8.65 7.89
C ARG A 15 -20.38 7.17 7.61
N ARG A 16 -21.56 6.69 8.03
CA ARG A 16 -22.02 5.31 7.75
C ARG A 16 -22.46 5.11 6.31
N ALA A 17 -23.04 6.13 5.67
CA ALA A 17 -23.33 6.10 4.24
C ALA A 17 -22.02 6.09 3.41
N TYR A 18 -21.03 6.89 3.78
CA TYR A 18 -19.74 6.97 3.07
C TYR A 18 -18.93 5.67 3.14
N LEU A 19 -18.86 4.98 4.29
CA LEU A 19 -18.19 3.67 4.39
C LEU A 19 -18.85 2.57 3.54
N ARG A 20 -20.11 2.76 3.12
CA ARG A 20 -20.77 1.89 2.11
C ARG A 20 -20.55 2.36 0.67
N THR A 21 -20.27 3.63 0.44
CA THR A 21 -20.10 4.21 -0.92
C THR A 21 -18.65 4.28 -1.38
N VAL A 22 -17.65 4.26 -0.49
CA VAL A 22 -16.22 4.20 -0.87
C VAL A 22 -15.89 2.91 -1.63
N SER A 23 -16.70 1.86 -1.49
CA SER A 23 -16.67 0.67 -2.34
C SER A 23 -16.99 0.94 -3.83
N LEU A 24 -17.53 2.10 -4.18
CA LEU A 24 -17.96 2.45 -5.55
C LEU A 24 -17.27 3.69 -6.15
N GLY A 25 -16.61 4.53 -5.35
CA GLY A 25 -15.95 5.76 -5.83
C GLY A 25 -14.41 5.73 -5.79
N VAL A 26 -13.83 4.84 -4.99
CA VAL A 26 -12.39 4.52 -4.97
C VAL A 26 -12.30 3.00 -4.94
N PRO A 27 -12.18 2.33 -6.10
CA PRO A 27 -12.04 0.88 -6.11
C PRO A 27 -10.79 0.49 -5.30
N GLY A 28 -10.91 -0.35 -4.27
CA GLY A 28 -9.75 -0.98 -3.61
C GLY A 28 -9.54 -0.75 -2.10
N LEU A 29 -10.36 0.07 -1.43
CA LEU A 29 -10.26 0.25 0.03
C LEU A 29 -11.49 -0.33 0.74
N LEU A 30 -11.50 -1.65 0.91
CA LEU A 30 -12.42 -2.32 1.85
C LEU A 30 -11.93 -2.11 3.28
N LEU A 31 -12.23 -0.94 3.85
CA LEU A 31 -12.18 -0.70 5.29
C LEU A 31 -13.47 -1.21 5.95
N THR A 32 -13.78 -2.49 5.80
CA THR A 32 -14.93 -3.08 6.51
C THR A 32 -14.56 -3.25 7.98
N GLY A 33 -15.12 -2.38 8.83
CA GLY A 33 -15.15 -2.56 10.28
C GLY A 33 -14.32 -1.58 11.11
N TRP A 34 -13.63 -0.60 10.50
CA TRP A 34 -12.70 0.24 11.23
C TRP A 34 -13.15 1.71 11.30
N ALA A 35 -13.44 2.18 12.52
CA ALA A 35 -13.42 3.59 12.85
C ALA A 35 -12.28 3.76 13.87
N PRO A 36 -11.14 4.38 13.52
CA PRO A 36 -10.13 4.68 14.52
C PRO A 36 -10.75 5.59 15.58
N ALA A 37 -10.47 5.29 16.85
CA ALA A 37 -10.51 6.32 17.88
C ALA A 37 -9.53 7.41 17.43
N ALA A 38 -10.07 8.56 17.05
CA ALA A 38 -9.45 9.57 16.19
C ALA A 38 -8.20 10.29 16.76
N ALA A 39 -7.52 9.75 17.77
CA ALA A 39 -6.57 10.52 18.58
C ALA A 39 -5.08 10.18 18.37
N ALA A 40 -4.70 8.95 18.01
CA ALA A 40 -3.29 8.53 18.10
C ALA A 40 -2.48 8.76 16.82
N LEU A 41 -2.98 8.36 15.65
CA LEU A 41 -2.17 8.43 14.43
C LEU A 41 -2.24 9.79 13.75
N ARG A 42 -1.17 10.57 13.92
CA ARG A 42 -1.05 11.91 13.33
C ARG A 42 -0.02 11.98 12.19
N SER A 43 0.79 10.94 11.97
CA SER A 43 1.70 10.88 10.83
C SER A 43 2.04 9.46 10.41
N VAL A 44 2.13 9.21 9.10
CA VAL A 44 2.76 8.02 8.52
C VAL A 44 3.98 8.49 7.72
N SER A 45 5.13 7.83 7.85
CA SER A 45 6.38 8.18 7.15
C SER A 45 6.80 7.07 6.18
N ILE A 46 6.59 7.26 4.88
CA ILE A 46 7.09 6.30 3.88
C ILE A 46 8.48 6.75 3.44
N ALA A 47 9.47 5.87 3.55
CA ALA A 47 10.84 6.10 3.13
C ALA A 47 11.14 5.33 1.84
N LEU A 48 11.52 6.06 0.81
CA LEU A 48 11.89 5.49 -0.48
C LEU A 48 13.39 5.62 -0.70
N PRO A 49 14.07 4.61 -1.26
CA PRO A 49 15.47 4.74 -1.65
C PRO A 49 15.61 5.87 -2.67
N ARG A 50 16.59 6.75 -2.46
CA ARG A 50 16.88 7.89 -3.35
C ARG A 50 17.33 7.45 -4.74
N GLU A 51 18.08 6.36 -4.80
CA GLU A 51 18.47 5.68 -6.02
C GLU A 51 18.03 4.22 -5.91
N VAL A 52 16.85 3.95 -6.45
CA VAL A 52 16.48 2.59 -6.85
C VAL A 52 17.35 2.34 -8.09
N GLY A 53 18.41 1.51 -8.01
CA GLY A 53 19.55 1.37 -8.95
C GLY A 53 19.28 1.55 -10.47
N PRO A 54 19.67 0.64 -11.38
CA PRO A 54 19.12 0.66 -12.74
C PRO A 54 17.68 0.15 -12.70
N VAL A 55 16.82 0.86 -11.97
CA VAL A 55 15.45 0.42 -11.77
C VAL A 55 14.62 0.77 -12.97
N SER A 56 13.87 -0.23 -13.39
CA SER A 56 12.89 -0.09 -14.46
C SER A 56 11.96 1.09 -14.16
N ASP A 57 11.78 1.98 -15.13
CA ASP A 57 10.83 3.10 -15.06
C ASP A 57 9.43 2.65 -14.60
N ALA A 58 9.08 1.38 -14.87
CA ALA A 58 7.86 0.75 -14.41
C ALA A 58 7.75 0.70 -12.87
N LEU A 59 8.79 0.24 -12.16
CA LEU A 59 8.78 0.18 -10.69
C LEU A 59 8.59 1.59 -10.09
N ARG A 60 9.33 2.58 -10.60
CA ARG A 60 9.23 3.97 -10.18
C ARG A 60 7.82 4.51 -10.41
N ALA A 61 7.26 4.30 -11.61
CA ALA A 61 5.89 4.71 -11.93
C ALA A 61 4.85 4.04 -11.02
N GLY A 62 5.08 2.78 -10.66
CA GLY A 62 4.26 2.02 -9.72
C GLY A 62 4.25 2.63 -8.31
N VAL A 63 5.44 2.93 -7.77
CA VAL A 63 5.60 3.62 -6.49
C VAL A 63 4.90 4.98 -6.51
N GLU A 64 5.08 5.78 -7.56
CA GLU A 64 4.44 7.10 -7.68
C GLU A 64 2.91 7.01 -7.76
N LEU A 65 2.35 6.01 -8.45
CA LEU A 65 0.91 5.76 -8.43
C LEU A 65 0.45 5.35 -7.03
N GLY A 66 1.20 4.48 -6.35
CA GLY A 66 0.91 4.06 -4.98
C GLY A 66 0.89 5.24 -4.03
N LEU A 67 1.89 6.13 -4.10
CA LEU A 67 1.97 7.35 -3.27
C LEU A 67 0.77 8.27 -3.49
N HIS A 68 0.37 8.45 -4.75
CA HIS A 68 -0.81 9.23 -5.09
C HIS A 68 -2.07 8.63 -4.43
N ASP A 69 -2.28 7.32 -4.57
CA ASP A 69 -3.44 6.63 -4.00
C ASP A 69 -3.49 6.71 -2.47
N VAL A 70 -2.36 6.49 -1.78
CA VAL A 70 -2.31 6.57 -0.31
C VAL A 70 -2.40 8.01 0.19
N THR A 71 -1.96 9.00 -0.60
CA THR A 71 -2.15 10.43 -0.26
C THR A 71 -3.63 10.79 -0.27
N GLU A 72 -4.36 10.35 -1.30
CA GLU A 72 -5.81 10.54 -1.35
C GLU A 72 -6.52 9.78 -0.23
N ALA A 73 -6.12 8.53 0.05
CA ALA A 73 -6.67 7.76 1.16
C ALA A 73 -6.43 8.46 2.52
N ALA A 74 -5.21 8.93 2.77
CA ALA A 74 -4.86 9.67 3.98
C ALA A 74 -5.71 10.95 4.13
N ARG A 75 -5.88 11.72 3.04
CA ARG A 75 -6.75 12.91 3.00
C ARG A 75 -8.19 12.58 3.38
N LEU A 76 -8.74 11.50 2.82
CA LEU A 76 -10.11 11.05 3.10
C LEU A 76 -10.29 10.55 4.54
N LEU A 77 -9.24 9.96 5.12
CA LEU A 77 -9.23 9.46 6.50
C LEU A 77 -8.91 10.55 7.54
N GLY A 78 -8.50 11.75 7.10
CA GLY A 78 -8.02 12.80 8.01
C GLY A 78 -6.69 12.46 8.68
N VAL A 79 -5.91 11.55 8.09
CA VAL A 79 -4.58 11.16 8.54
C VAL A 79 -3.56 12.03 7.79
N ARG A 80 -2.61 12.63 8.49
CA ARG A 80 -1.50 13.35 7.84
C ARG A 80 -0.47 12.32 7.36
N LEU A 81 -0.14 12.35 6.08
CA LEU A 81 0.91 11.52 5.48
C LEU A 81 2.16 12.37 5.28
N ARG A 82 3.32 11.87 5.70
CA ARG A 82 4.64 12.43 5.39
C ARG A 82 5.38 11.42 4.51
N VAL A 83 5.93 11.86 3.39
CA VAL A 83 6.72 10.99 2.52
C VAL A 83 8.15 11.50 2.57
N HIS A 84 9.07 10.67 3.04
CA HIS A 84 10.49 10.97 3.10
C HIS A 84 11.18 10.27 1.93
N ARG A 85 11.96 11.01 1.17
CA ARG A 85 12.86 10.43 0.15
C ARG A 85 14.26 10.58 0.70
N ASP A 86 14.68 9.62 1.51
CA ASP A 86 15.97 9.71 2.18
C ASP A 86 17.06 8.98 1.38
N GLY A 87 18.23 9.62 1.30
CA GLY A 87 19.34 9.22 0.43
C GLY A 87 20.34 8.26 1.02
N ALA A 88 20.21 7.95 2.32
CA ALA A 88 21.06 6.97 2.95
C ALA A 88 20.64 5.58 2.46
N ALA A 89 21.43 5.07 1.51
CA ALA A 89 21.35 3.73 0.96
C ALA A 89 21.24 2.70 2.09
N ALA A 90 20.03 2.24 2.36
CA ALA A 90 19.85 0.98 3.04
C ALA A 90 20.20 -0.11 2.02
N ASP A 91 21.37 -0.73 2.20
CA ASP A 91 21.91 -1.86 1.45
C ASP A 91 20.97 -2.48 0.39
N ALA A 92 21.21 -2.06 -0.86
CA ALA A 92 21.26 -2.88 -2.08
C ALA A 92 20.09 -3.77 -2.53
N ASP A 93 18.87 -3.65 -2.00
CA ASP A 93 17.72 -4.37 -2.56
C ASP A 93 16.55 -3.43 -2.85
N ASP A 94 15.84 -3.63 -3.96
CA ASP A 94 14.64 -2.89 -4.42
C ASP A 94 13.52 -2.88 -3.35
N ALA A 95 13.69 -2.11 -2.29
CA ALA A 95 12.85 -2.12 -1.11
C ALA A 95 12.19 -0.76 -0.88
N VAL A 96 10.93 -0.81 -0.46
CA VAL A 96 10.19 0.33 0.07
C VAL A 96 10.22 0.21 1.60
N PHE A 97 10.68 1.26 2.26
CA PHE A 97 10.80 1.28 3.72
C PHE A 97 9.59 2.00 4.33
N VAL A 98 9.05 1.41 5.39
CA VAL A 98 7.86 1.93 6.06
C VAL A 98 8.25 2.26 7.47
N VAL A 99 8.21 3.54 7.80
CA VAL A 99 8.56 4.01 9.12
C VAL A 99 7.33 4.70 9.68
N MET A 100 6.90 4.25 10.84
CA MET A 100 5.82 4.91 11.54
C MET A 100 6.41 5.84 12.59
N LYS A 101 5.94 7.08 12.58
CA LYS A 101 6.32 8.09 13.55
C LYS A 101 5.07 8.67 14.19
N ASP A 102 5.05 8.69 15.51
CA ASP A 102 4.12 9.56 16.23
C ASP A 102 4.46 11.01 15.94
N ALA A 103 3.45 11.86 15.78
CA ALA A 103 3.65 13.25 15.33
C ALA A 103 4.38 14.14 16.35
N ASP A 104 4.47 13.69 17.59
CA ASP A 104 5.12 14.39 18.70
C ASP A 104 6.52 13.80 19.03
N GLY A 105 6.96 12.78 18.28
CA GLY A 105 8.32 12.26 18.38
C GLY A 105 9.34 13.25 17.79
N PRO A 106 10.55 13.37 18.36
CA PRO A 106 11.57 14.26 17.83
C PRO A 106 11.86 13.96 16.35
N ASP A 107 12.20 14.99 15.57
CA ASP A 107 12.65 14.88 14.18
C ASP A 107 13.99 14.11 14.12
N GLY A 108 13.89 12.79 14.21
CA GLY A 108 14.97 11.83 14.18
C GLY A 108 14.39 10.47 13.88
N TRP A 109 15.10 9.65 13.11
CA TRP A 109 14.79 8.23 13.00
C TRP A 109 15.10 7.62 14.37
N THR A 110 14.14 7.56 15.28
CA THR A 110 14.36 6.90 16.55
C THR A 110 14.33 5.41 16.32
N ASP A 111 15.42 4.71 16.61
CA ASP A 111 15.55 3.25 16.68
C ASP A 111 14.71 2.66 17.84
N GLY A 112 13.44 3.07 17.92
CA GLY A 112 12.47 2.51 18.84
C GLY A 112 12.19 1.04 18.52
N PRO A 113 11.71 0.26 19.50
CA PRO A 113 11.74 -1.19 19.42
C PRO A 113 10.90 -1.73 18.24
N ALA A 114 11.57 -2.53 17.41
CA ALA A 114 11.02 -3.57 16.51
C ALA A 114 10.24 -3.17 15.24
N TRP A 115 10.13 -1.89 14.90
CA TRP A 115 9.44 -1.47 13.68
C TRP A 115 10.14 -0.29 13.01
N PRO A 116 10.83 -0.56 11.89
CA PRO A 116 10.13 -0.45 10.62
C PRO A 116 9.90 -1.81 9.95
N ALA A 117 8.67 -2.08 9.50
CA ALA A 117 8.43 -3.15 8.53
C ALA A 117 9.14 -2.77 7.22
N ARG A 118 10.04 -3.64 6.75
CA ARG A 118 10.70 -3.47 5.44
C ARG A 118 9.89 -4.20 4.40
N ILE A 119 9.34 -3.48 3.42
CA ILE A 119 8.53 -4.05 2.35
C ILE A 119 9.35 -4.07 1.06
N HIS A 120 9.91 -5.22 0.74
CA HIS A 120 10.68 -5.47 -0.46
C HIS A 120 9.77 -5.63 -1.69
N THR A 121 10.17 -5.03 -2.81
CA THR A 121 9.50 -5.24 -4.10
C THR A 121 10.11 -6.41 -4.88
N CYS A 122 11.35 -6.79 -4.55
CA CYS A 122 11.99 -7.98 -5.06
C CYS A 122 11.73 -9.19 -4.16
N ARG A 123 11.98 -10.40 -4.70
CA ARG A 123 11.93 -11.64 -3.94
C ARG A 123 13.04 -11.67 -2.89
N LEU A 124 12.70 -11.99 -1.64
CA LEU A 124 13.71 -12.31 -0.63
C LEU A 124 14.44 -13.60 -0.98
N THR A 125 15.77 -13.54 -1.02
CA THR A 125 16.62 -14.73 -1.13
C THR A 125 16.75 -15.45 0.21
N HIS A 126 16.67 -14.68 1.31
CA HIS A 126 16.73 -15.18 2.68
C HIS A 126 15.71 -14.43 3.52
N TRP A 127 14.86 -15.17 4.24
CA TRP A 127 13.93 -14.55 5.18
C TRP A 127 14.66 -14.02 6.41
N ARG A 128 14.21 -12.86 6.89
CA ARG A 128 14.67 -12.25 8.15
C ARG A 128 13.47 -11.62 8.85
N ALA A 129 13.47 -11.64 10.18
CA ALA A 129 12.43 -10.99 10.97
C ALA A 129 12.29 -9.52 10.57
N GLY A 130 11.05 -9.08 10.32
CA GLY A 130 10.73 -7.71 9.91
C GLY A 130 10.92 -7.40 8.42
N ALA A 131 11.37 -8.36 7.61
CA ALA A 131 11.38 -8.23 6.15
C ALA A 131 10.21 -8.98 5.51
N TRP A 132 9.46 -8.26 4.69
CA TRP A 132 8.31 -8.74 3.95
C TRP A 132 8.49 -8.42 2.47
N SER A 133 8.06 -9.28 1.56
CA SER A 133 8.15 -9.03 0.12
C SER A 133 6.80 -9.14 -0.56
N VAL A 134 6.45 -8.11 -1.32
CA VAL A 134 5.24 -8.15 -2.16
C VAL A 134 5.41 -9.00 -3.42
N ALA A 135 6.62 -9.49 -3.70
CA ALA A 135 6.82 -10.48 -4.74
C ALA A 135 6.34 -11.86 -4.27
N SER A 136 5.81 -12.67 -5.18
CA SER A 136 5.50 -14.07 -4.86
C SER A 136 6.76 -14.90 -4.61
N SER A 137 6.62 -15.99 -3.84
CA SER A 137 7.72 -16.94 -3.60
C SER A 137 7.94 -17.94 -4.77
N SER A 138 7.17 -17.80 -5.85
CA SER A 138 7.23 -18.62 -7.08
C SER A 138 8.66 -18.81 -7.58
N ARG A 139 9.07 -20.05 -7.82
CA ARG A 139 10.46 -20.41 -8.17
C ARG A 139 10.94 -19.68 -9.45
N PRO A 140 12.22 -19.28 -9.52
CA PRO A 140 12.82 -18.84 -10.78
C PRO A 140 12.68 -19.95 -11.83
N GLY A 141 12.22 -19.60 -13.03
CA GLY A 141 12.03 -20.54 -14.15
C GLY A 141 10.59 -21.04 -14.34
N ALA A 142 9.68 -20.79 -13.41
CA ALA A 142 8.27 -20.80 -13.75
C ALA A 142 8.00 -19.59 -14.66
N ALA A 143 7.37 -19.79 -15.80
CA ALA A 143 6.97 -18.70 -16.71
C ALA A 143 5.77 -17.93 -16.12
N SER A 144 5.88 -17.49 -14.87
CA SER A 144 4.84 -16.77 -14.15
C SER A 144 5.33 -15.38 -13.72
N CYS A 145 4.38 -14.46 -13.64
CA CYS A 145 4.57 -13.08 -13.20
C CYS A 145 3.53 -12.73 -12.16
N ASP A 146 3.85 -11.74 -11.33
CA ASP A 146 2.89 -11.29 -10.30
C ASP A 146 1.76 -10.46 -10.92
N TRP A 147 1.95 -9.82 -12.07
CA TRP A 147 0.92 -8.97 -12.66
C TRP A 147 0.96 -8.95 -14.18
N ARG A 148 -0.22 -8.82 -14.79
CA ARG A 148 -0.38 -8.56 -16.22
C ARG A 148 -1.23 -7.31 -16.46
N HIS A 149 -0.83 -6.52 -17.45
CA HIS A 149 -1.53 -5.30 -17.85
C HIS A 149 -2.93 -5.54 -18.44
N ASP A 150 -3.23 -6.78 -18.85
CA ASP A 150 -4.50 -7.15 -19.47
C ASP A 150 -5.49 -7.80 -18.51
N LEU A 151 -5.17 -7.87 -17.21
CA LEU A 151 -6.10 -8.33 -16.19
C LEU A 151 -7.37 -7.47 -16.17
N ARG A 152 -8.53 -8.13 -16.25
CA ARG A 152 -9.85 -7.50 -16.23
C ARG A 152 -10.68 -7.79 -14.97
N VAL A 153 -10.15 -8.59 -14.06
CA VAL A 153 -10.83 -8.98 -12.81
C VAL A 153 -10.89 -7.81 -11.82
N ASP A 154 -11.94 -7.77 -11.00
CA ASP A 154 -12.15 -6.93 -9.79
C ASP A 154 -11.05 -5.89 -9.49
N GLY A 155 -11.25 -4.67 -10.00
CA GLY A 155 -10.37 -3.54 -9.73
C GLY A 155 -9.06 -3.52 -10.53
N ALA A 156 -8.62 -4.64 -11.12
CA ALA A 156 -7.40 -4.73 -11.91
C ALA A 156 -7.47 -3.85 -13.17
N ALA A 157 -8.61 -3.89 -13.87
CA ALA A 157 -8.82 -3.08 -15.07
C ALA A 157 -8.68 -1.58 -14.76
N SER A 158 -9.27 -1.12 -13.66
CA SER A 158 -9.18 0.27 -13.20
C SER A 158 -7.76 0.62 -12.77
N LEU A 159 -7.06 -0.25 -12.05
CA LEU A 159 -5.65 -0.04 -11.69
C LEU A 159 -4.77 0.09 -12.94
N ASN A 160 -4.92 -0.82 -13.91
CA ASN A 160 -4.20 -0.81 -15.19
C ASN A 160 -4.47 0.47 -15.99
N GLU A 161 -5.72 0.92 -16.06
CA GLU A 161 -6.09 2.16 -16.75
C GLU A 161 -5.49 3.40 -16.09
N ARG A 162 -5.59 3.51 -14.76
CA ARG A 162 -5.00 4.62 -13.99
C ARG A 162 -3.48 4.65 -14.16
N PHE A 163 -2.83 3.49 -14.11
CA PHE A 163 -1.40 3.37 -14.35
C PHE A 163 -1.04 3.82 -15.76
N ALA A 164 -1.66 3.24 -16.79
CA ALA A 164 -1.34 3.56 -18.19
C ALA A 164 -1.54 5.04 -18.50
N ARG A 165 -2.62 5.65 -17.98
CA ARG A 165 -2.88 7.09 -18.13
C ARG A 165 -1.81 7.96 -17.49
N ARG A 166 -1.20 7.53 -16.39
CA ARG A 166 -0.18 8.30 -15.66
C ARG A 166 1.24 8.05 -16.20
N ALA A 167 1.57 6.80 -16.50
CA ALA A 167 2.92 6.36 -16.85
C ALA A 167 3.18 6.40 -18.37
N GLY A 168 2.12 6.35 -19.20
CA GLY A 168 2.23 6.30 -20.65
C GLY A 168 2.58 4.92 -21.22
N PHE A 169 2.64 3.88 -20.39
CA PHE A 169 2.89 2.49 -20.80
C PHE A 169 2.11 1.49 -19.94
N PRO A 170 1.92 0.23 -20.40
CA PRO A 170 1.17 -0.78 -19.66
C PRO A 170 1.84 -1.19 -18.34
N MET A 171 1.04 -1.55 -17.34
CA MET A 171 1.52 -1.96 -16.02
C MET A 171 2.07 -3.39 -16.03
N ASP A 172 3.34 -3.56 -15.70
CA ASP A 172 3.97 -4.88 -15.53
C ASP A 172 4.07 -5.31 -14.05
N GLU A 173 4.70 -6.45 -13.78
CA GLU A 173 4.90 -6.94 -12.42
C GLU A 173 5.74 -6.00 -11.55
N ARG A 174 6.69 -5.26 -12.13
CA ARG A 174 7.55 -4.34 -11.37
C ARG A 174 6.75 -3.12 -10.94
N ALA A 175 5.98 -2.54 -11.85
CA ALA A 175 5.05 -1.47 -11.53
C ALA A 175 4.04 -1.89 -10.45
N TRP A 176 3.47 -3.09 -10.58
CA TRP A 176 2.53 -3.60 -9.58
C TRP A 176 3.17 -3.82 -8.22
N ARG A 177 4.37 -4.40 -8.15
CA ARG A 177 5.11 -4.55 -6.89
C ARG A 177 5.41 -3.18 -6.26
N GLY A 178 5.78 -2.17 -7.04
CA GLY A 178 5.98 -0.80 -6.55
C GLY A 178 4.73 -0.19 -5.93
N TRP A 179 3.61 -0.27 -6.65
CA TRP A 179 2.31 0.21 -6.15
C TRP A 179 1.88 -0.54 -4.88
N MET A 180 1.97 -1.88 -4.90
CA MET A 180 1.55 -2.74 -3.80
C MET A 180 2.41 -2.52 -2.56
N ALA A 181 3.72 -2.30 -2.70
CA ALA A 181 4.59 -2.05 -1.56
C ALA A 181 4.21 -0.77 -0.81
N VAL A 182 3.89 0.32 -1.53
CA VAL A 182 3.40 1.57 -0.93
C VAL A 182 2.04 1.38 -0.27
N LYS A 183 1.15 0.59 -0.90
CA LYS A 183 -0.18 0.31 -0.36
C LYS A 183 -0.10 -0.52 0.92
N VAL A 184 0.68 -1.61 0.92
CA VAL A 184 0.97 -2.41 2.12
C VAL A 184 1.57 -1.54 3.21
N ALA A 185 2.56 -0.70 2.85
CA ALA A 185 3.20 0.21 3.80
C ALA A 185 2.20 1.08 4.55
N PHE A 186 1.29 1.71 3.79
CA PHE A 186 0.27 2.56 4.36
C PHE A 186 -0.75 1.78 5.20
N ASP A 187 -1.21 0.62 4.73
CA ASP A 187 -2.17 -0.22 5.49
C ASP A 187 -1.55 -0.72 6.81
N VAL A 188 -0.31 -1.22 6.74
CA VAL A 188 0.48 -1.68 7.89
C VAL A 188 0.65 -0.56 8.91
N ALA A 189 1.01 0.63 8.45
CA ALA A 189 1.10 1.85 9.24
C ALA A 189 -0.22 2.17 9.95
N LEU A 190 -1.33 2.26 9.23
CA LEU A 190 -2.64 2.53 9.83
C LEU A 190 -3.01 1.50 10.90
N ARG A 191 -2.70 0.22 10.65
CA ARG A 191 -3.05 -0.91 11.53
C ARG A 191 -2.22 -0.96 12.80
N ALA A 192 -0.92 -0.70 12.76
CA ALA A 192 -0.15 -0.67 14.00
C ALA A 192 -0.53 0.51 14.90
N ALA A 193 -1.00 1.62 14.33
CA ALA A 193 -1.57 2.70 15.14
C ALA A 193 -2.84 2.27 15.90
N ALA A 194 -3.48 1.20 15.44
CA ALA A 194 -4.59 0.53 16.11
C ALA A 194 -4.15 -0.46 17.20
N GLY A 195 -2.85 -0.71 17.35
CA GLY A 195 -2.31 -1.82 18.14
C GLY A 195 -2.19 -3.15 17.38
N GLU A 196 -2.46 -3.18 16.06
CA GLU A 196 -2.27 -4.38 15.24
C GLU A 196 -0.86 -4.42 14.62
N HIS A 197 0.07 -5.12 15.27
CA HIS A 197 1.48 -5.14 14.87
C HIS A 197 1.89 -6.37 14.03
N ASP A 198 1.07 -7.43 13.99
CA ASP A 198 1.37 -8.63 13.19
C ASP A 198 0.95 -8.43 11.73
N VAL A 199 1.93 -8.19 10.86
CA VAL A 199 1.74 -8.02 9.41
C VAL A 199 1.07 -9.25 8.77
N ARG A 200 1.25 -10.47 9.32
CA ARG A 200 0.62 -11.70 8.79
C ARG A 200 -0.87 -11.79 9.09
N ALA A 201 -1.32 -11.11 10.15
CA ALA A 201 -2.74 -11.02 10.47
C ALA A 201 -3.48 -10.13 9.47
N LEU A 202 -2.78 -9.26 8.75
CA LEU A 202 -3.37 -8.32 7.82
C LEU A 202 -3.82 -8.99 6.52
N ARG A 203 -4.80 -8.32 5.89
CA ARG A 203 -5.38 -8.71 4.61
C ARG A 203 -5.38 -7.49 3.71
N PHE A 204 -4.93 -7.69 2.49
CA PHE A 204 -4.78 -6.61 1.52
C PHE A 204 -5.63 -6.92 0.29
N ASP A 205 -6.41 -5.95 -0.16
CA ASP A 205 -6.85 -5.93 -1.54
C ASP A 205 -5.67 -5.54 -2.43
N GLY A 206 -5.29 -6.42 -3.36
CA GLY A 206 -4.27 -6.17 -4.38
C GLY A 206 -4.85 -6.05 -5.78
N HIS A 207 -6.16 -5.88 -5.90
CA HIS A 207 -6.91 -5.78 -7.16
C HIS A 207 -6.75 -7.05 -8.02
N LYS A 208 -6.82 -8.22 -7.39
CA LYS A 208 -6.67 -9.53 -8.04
C LYS A 208 -7.93 -10.41 -7.94
N GLY A 209 -9.05 -9.87 -7.47
CA GLY A 209 -10.28 -10.62 -7.18
C GLY A 209 -10.23 -11.51 -5.94
N GLN A 210 -9.12 -11.49 -5.19
CA GLN A 210 -9.00 -12.18 -3.91
C GLN A 210 -8.16 -11.38 -2.91
N SER A 211 -8.39 -11.65 -1.63
CA SER A 211 -7.59 -11.06 -0.55
C SER A 211 -6.18 -11.66 -0.51
N LEU A 212 -5.18 -10.80 -0.35
CA LEU A 212 -3.78 -11.15 -0.24
C LEU A 212 -3.32 -11.08 1.23
N ARG A 213 -2.30 -11.86 1.59
CA ARG A 213 -1.68 -11.84 2.93
C ARG A 213 -0.22 -12.27 2.84
N PHE A 214 0.58 -11.95 3.85
CA PHE A 214 1.93 -12.47 3.94
C PHE A 214 1.95 -13.88 4.53
N GLY A 215 2.74 -14.76 3.91
CA GLY A 215 3.01 -16.11 4.40
C GLY A 215 4.08 -16.13 5.49
N GLU A 216 4.42 -17.33 5.96
CA GLU A 216 5.48 -17.54 6.96
C GLU A 216 6.88 -17.26 6.40
N ASP A 217 7.06 -17.40 5.08
CA ASP A 217 8.31 -17.10 4.36
C ASP A 217 8.54 -15.60 4.12
N GLY A 218 7.60 -14.77 4.57
CA GLY A 218 7.63 -13.32 4.40
C GLY A 218 7.21 -12.84 3.02
N HIS A 219 6.82 -13.71 2.09
CA HIS A 219 6.34 -13.32 0.77
C HIS A 219 4.82 -13.15 0.77
N LEU A 220 4.33 -12.32 -0.15
CA LEU A 220 2.90 -12.10 -0.32
C LEU A 220 2.27 -13.29 -1.05
N GLU A 221 1.38 -14.00 -0.38
CA GLU A 221 0.54 -15.04 -0.94
C GLU A 221 -0.49 -14.40 -1.88
N GLN A 222 -0.36 -14.71 -3.17
CA GLN A 222 -1.12 -14.07 -4.24
C GLN A 222 -1.23 -14.97 -5.47
N PRO A 223 -2.24 -14.77 -6.33
CA PRO A 223 -2.25 -15.35 -7.66
C PRO A 223 -1.06 -14.84 -8.46
N THR A 224 -0.46 -15.74 -9.21
CA THR A 224 0.49 -15.44 -10.28
C THR A 224 -0.11 -15.84 -11.61
N TYR A 225 0.42 -15.28 -12.69
CA TYR A 225 -0.15 -15.42 -14.03
C TYR A 225 0.94 -15.82 -15.01
N ASP A 226 0.57 -16.60 -16.03
CA ASP A 226 1.50 -16.93 -17.11
C ASP A 226 2.04 -15.66 -17.75
N ALA A 227 3.36 -15.58 -17.85
CA ALA A 227 4.06 -14.50 -18.52
C ALA A 227 3.63 -14.45 -19.98
N VAL A 228 3.33 -13.24 -20.47
CA VAL A 228 3.01 -13.05 -21.89
C VAL A 228 4.24 -13.43 -22.70
N ARG A 229 4.10 -14.40 -23.61
CA ARG A 229 5.16 -14.69 -24.58
C ARG A 229 5.31 -13.46 -25.48
N ALA A 230 6.53 -12.90 -25.50
CA ALA A 230 6.92 -11.82 -26.40
C ALA A 230 6.83 -12.28 -27.86
#